data_AF-A0A7Y0GE59-F1
#
_entry.id   AF-A0A7Y0GE59-F1
#
_cell.length_a   1.000
_cell.length_b   1.000
_cell.length_c   1.000
_cell.angle_alpha   90.00
_cell.angle_beta   90.00
_cell.angle_gamma   90.00
#
_symmetry.space_group_name_H-M   'P 1'
#
loop_
_entity.id
_entity.type
_entity.pdbx_description
1 polymer ?
#
loop_
_entity_poly.entity_id
_entity_poly.type
_entity_poly.pdbx_seq_one_letter_code
_entity_poly.pdbx_strand_id
1 'polypeptide(L)'
;MNALDDLRQCPDVATLKPALQKLCEKFGKIARLDILTAMHEGTKQAICFLRLDAPDKEVALMKALGVGRFGGEIVFVVNLDDSAIGKGASSSS
;
A
#
# COMPACT_ATOMS: atom_id res chain seq x y z
N MET A 1 -8.55 -5.94 -11.18
CA MET A 1 -7.19 -5.96 -10.60
C MET A 1 -7.06 -4.72 -9.75
N ASN A 2 -6.88 -4.88 -8.45
CA ASN A 2 -6.74 -3.76 -7.51
C ASN A 2 -5.25 -3.42 -7.40
N ALA A 3 -4.88 -2.15 -7.53
CA ALA A 3 -3.48 -1.73 -7.42
C ALA A 3 -2.87 -2.03 -6.04
N LEU A 4 -3.71 -2.24 -5.04
CA LEU A 4 -3.32 -2.66 -3.70
C LEU A 4 -2.74 -4.08 -3.69
N ASP A 5 -3.14 -4.94 -4.61
CA ASP A 5 -2.69 -6.33 -4.63
C ASP A 5 -1.21 -6.44 -5.01
N ASP A 6 -0.75 -5.63 -5.98
CA ASP A 6 0.68 -5.49 -6.33
C ASP A 6 1.52 -5.07 -5.11
N LEU A 7 0.97 -4.21 -4.25
CA LEU A 7 1.67 -3.73 -3.04
C LEU A 7 1.80 -4.83 -1.99
N ARG A 8 0.81 -5.74 -1.91
CA ARG A 8 0.85 -6.90 -0.99
C ARG A 8 1.90 -7.93 -1.40
N GLN A 9 2.35 -7.91 -2.64
CA GLN A 9 3.45 -8.77 -3.10
C GLN A 9 4.83 -8.30 -2.60
N CYS A 10 4.92 -7.12 -2.00
CA CYS A 10 6.17 -6.59 -1.50
C CYS A 10 6.53 -7.26 -0.17
N PRO A 11 7.70 -7.94 -0.07
CA PRO A 11 8.12 -8.58 1.18
C PRO A 11 8.45 -7.56 2.29
N ASP A 12 8.89 -6.35 1.92
CA ASP A 12 9.35 -5.35 2.86
C ASP A 12 9.06 -3.92 2.41
N VAL A 13 9.21 -2.97 3.34
CA VAL A 13 9.06 -1.54 3.07
C VAL A 13 10.01 -1.05 1.96
N ALA A 14 11.21 -1.64 1.85
CA ALA A 14 12.19 -1.27 0.83
C ALA A 14 11.69 -1.47 -0.60
N THR A 15 10.87 -2.51 -0.84
CA THR A 15 10.24 -2.79 -2.15
C THR A 15 8.87 -2.12 -2.28
N LEU A 16 8.14 -1.99 -1.18
CA LEU A 16 6.85 -1.32 -1.12
C LEU A 16 6.94 0.18 -1.46
N LYS A 17 7.95 0.87 -0.92
CA LYS A 17 8.15 2.32 -1.11
C LYS A 17 8.28 2.72 -2.59
N PRO A 18 9.14 2.10 -3.43
CA PRO A 18 9.20 2.44 -4.85
C PRO A 18 7.93 2.02 -5.61
N ALA A 19 7.28 0.91 -5.23
CA ALA A 19 6.02 0.49 -5.85
C ALA A 19 4.90 1.54 -5.65
N LEU A 20 4.79 2.10 -4.44
CA LEU A 20 3.86 3.19 -4.13
C LEU A 20 4.14 4.44 -4.94
N GLN A 21 5.42 4.84 -5.04
CA GLN A 21 5.81 5.99 -5.86
C GLN A 21 5.34 5.81 -7.30
N LYS A 22 5.68 4.67 -7.90
CA LYS A 22 5.33 4.36 -9.29
C LYS A 22 3.83 4.26 -9.54
N LEU A 23 3.07 3.75 -8.57
CA LEU A 23 1.62 3.75 -8.63
C LEU A 23 1.07 5.17 -8.65
N CYS A 24 1.55 6.01 -7.74
CA CYS A 24 1.08 7.38 -7.60
C CYS A 24 1.43 8.26 -8.79
N GLU A 25 2.56 8.02 -9.47
CA GLU A 25 2.96 8.74 -10.69
C GLU A 25 1.86 8.77 -11.75
N LYS A 26 1.00 7.73 -11.83
CA LYS A 26 -0.14 7.68 -12.76
C LYS A 26 -1.25 8.68 -12.41
N PHE A 27 -1.36 9.06 -11.14
CA PHE A 27 -2.38 9.97 -10.63
C PHE A 27 -1.84 11.40 -10.51
N GLY A 28 -0.65 11.54 -9.91
CA GLY A 28 0.02 12.80 -9.68
C GLY A 28 1.24 12.69 -8.77
N LYS A 29 1.77 13.83 -8.36
CA LYS A 29 2.93 13.88 -7.46
C LYS A 29 2.52 13.56 -6.03
N ILE A 30 3.32 12.73 -5.37
CA ILE A 30 3.18 12.46 -3.93
C ILE A 30 3.66 13.70 -3.17
N ALA A 31 2.77 14.29 -2.37
CA ALA A 31 3.09 15.34 -1.43
C ALA A 31 3.74 14.77 -0.15
N ARG A 32 3.23 13.63 0.34
CA ARG A 32 3.79 12.93 1.50
C ARG A 32 3.60 11.41 1.40
N LEU A 33 4.64 10.67 1.75
CA LEU A 33 4.64 9.21 1.82
C LEU A 33 5.39 8.77 3.08
N ASP A 34 4.67 8.17 4.01
CA ASP A 34 5.19 7.60 5.25
C ASP A 34 4.78 6.13 5.32
N ILE A 35 5.70 5.26 5.74
CA ILE A 35 5.43 3.82 5.88
C ILE A 35 5.89 3.39 7.25
N LEU A 36 4.95 2.94 8.08
CA LEU A 36 5.21 2.48 9.43
C LEU A 36 5.06 0.97 9.49
N THR A 37 6.05 0.29 10.05
CA THR A 37 5.95 -1.15 10.34
C THR A 37 5.37 -1.35 11.73
N ALA A 38 4.36 -2.20 11.85
CA ALA A 38 3.77 -2.61 13.11
C ALA A 38 3.77 -4.14 13.21
N MET A 39 3.84 -4.67 14.42
CA MET A 39 3.69 -6.10 14.68
C MET A 39 2.36 -6.32 15.40
N HIS A 40 1.44 -7.03 14.77
CA HIS A 40 0.09 -7.31 15.28
C HIS A 40 -0.12 -8.83 15.33
N GLU A 41 -0.34 -9.38 16.53
CA GLU A 41 -0.52 -10.83 16.74
C GLU A 41 0.58 -11.70 16.11
N GLY A 42 1.83 -11.23 16.12
CA GLY A 42 2.96 -11.93 15.50
C GLY A 42 3.06 -11.76 13.97
N THR A 43 2.13 -11.03 13.35
CA THR A 43 2.19 -10.70 11.92
C THR A 43 2.79 -9.31 11.72
N LYS A 44 3.77 -9.19 10.82
CA LYS A 44 4.37 -7.92 10.44
C LYS A 44 3.46 -7.22 9.42
N GLN A 45 3.05 -6.00 9.72
CA GLN A 45 2.20 -5.19 8.86
C GLN A 45 2.89 -3.87 8.56
N ALA A 46 2.64 -3.34 7.37
CA ALA A 46 3.05 -2.01 6.97
C ALA A 46 1.83 -1.11 6.80
N ILE A 47 1.79 -0.04 7.56
CA ILE A 47 0.79 1.01 7.51
C ILE A 47 1.35 2.09 6.59
N CYS A 48 0.73 2.26 5.43
CA CYS A 48 1.14 3.20 4.41
C CYS A 48 0.27 4.44 4.48
N PHE A 49 0.91 5.59 4.69
CA PHE A 49 0.31 6.91 4.69
C PHE A 49 0.71 7.60 3.40
N LEU A 50 -0.29 8.02 2.63
CA LEU A 50 -0.07 8.65 1.34
C LEU A 50 -0.92 9.92 1.21
N ARG A 51 -0.26 10.97 0.68
CA ARG A 51 -0.85 12.24 0.31
C ARG A 51 -0.41 12.64 -1.08
N LEU A 52 -1.37 13.03 -1.90
CA LEU A 52 -1.08 13.67 -3.18
C LEU A 52 -1.11 15.18 -3.03
N ASP A 53 -0.48 15.87 -3.98
CA ASP A 53 -0.48 17.33 -4.06
C ASP A 53 -1.89 17.90 -4.28
N ALA A 54 -2.73 17.19 -5.05
CA ALA A 54 -4.09 17.60 -5.38
C ALA A 54 -5.15 16.66 -4.78
N PRO A 55 -6.17 17.20 -4.08
CA PRO A 55 -7.19 16.39 -3.43
C PRO A 55 -8.09 15.63 -4.43
N ASP A 56 -8.34 16.18 -5.62
CA ASP A 56 -9.10 15.50 -6.67
C ASP A 56 -8.43 14.20 -7.14
N LYS A 57 -7.10 14.15 -7.11
CA LYS A 57 -6.33 12.95 -7.48
C LYS A 57 -6.41 11.87 -6.42
N GLU A 58 -6.55 12.25 -5.14
CA GLU A 58 -6.69 11.31 -4.03
C GLU A 58 -7.91 10.41 -4.24
N VAL A 59 -9.02 10.94 -4.75
CA VAL A 59 -10.26 10.18 -5.02
C VAL A 59 -10.03 9.07 -6.05
N ALA A 60 -9.33 9.36 -7.14
CA ALA A 60 -9.04 8.38 -8.18
C ALA A 60 -8.11 7.27 -7.65
N LEU A 61 -7.10 7.64 -6.87
CA LEU A 61 -6.19 6.68 -6.27
C LEU A 61 -6.87 5.77 -5.25
N MET A 62 -7.71 6.33 -4.38
CA MET A 62 -8.51 5.56 -3.42
C MET A 62 -9.37 4.51 -4.12
N LYS A 63 -10.02 4.88 -5.23
CA LYS A 63 -10.80 3.93 -6.04
C LYS A 63 -9.93 2.83 -6.66
N ALA A 64 -8.72 3.16 -7.11
CA ALA A 64 -7.80 2.19 -7.71
C ALA A 64 -7.21 1.20 -6.69
N LEU A 65 -6.97 1.68 -5.46
CA LEU A 65 -6.51 0.88 -4.34
C LEU A 65 -7.67 0.12 -3.66
N GLY A 66 -8.90 0.63 -3.74
CA GLY A 66 -10.05 0.13 -3.00
C GLY A 66 -10.00 0.48 -1.51
N VAL A 67 -9.41 1.62 -1.16
CA VAL A 67 -9.18 2.05 0.23
C VAL A 67 -9.95 3.33 0.56
N GLY A 68 -10.07 3.62 1.86
CA GLY A 68 -10.72 4.83 2.37
C GLY A 68 -9.75 5.94 2.74
N ARG A 69 -10.32 7.03 3.26
CA ARG A 69 -9.60 8.17 3.83
C ARG A 69 -9.77 8.15 5.35
N PHE A 70 -8.68 8.28 6.09
CA PHE A 70 -8.68 8.35 7.55
C PHE A 70 -8.10 9.70 7.99
N GLY A 71 -8.85 10.46 8.78
CA GLY A 71 -8.40 11.78 9.28
C GLY A 71 -8.06 12.81 8.20
N GLY A 72 -8.51 12.61 6.95
CA GLY A 72 -8.14 13.46 5.82
C GLY A 72 -6.95 12.96 4.99
N GLU A 73 -6.46 11.74 5.21
CA GLU A 73 -5.31 11.16 4.49
C GLU A 73 -5.61 9.74 4.00
N ILE A 74 -4.93 9.29 2.95
CA ILE A 74 -5.09 7.92 2.44
C ILE A 74 -4.23 7.01 3.31
N VAL A 75 -4.87 6.09 4.03
CA VAL A 75 -4.21 5.15 4.93
C VAL A 75 -4.70 3.75 4.63
N PHE A 76 -3.76 2.84 4.44
CA PHE A 76 -4.06 1.43 4.22
C PHE A 76 -2.96 0.55 4.82
N VAL A 77 -3.33 -0.67 5.17
CA VAL A 77 -2.44 -1.64 5.79
C VAL A 77 -2.21 -2.77 4.81
N VAL A 78 -0.95 -3.14 4.62
CA VAL A 78 -0.55 -4.34 3.88
C VAL A 78 0.21 -5.27 4.82
N ASN A 79 -0.03 -6.56 4.68
CA ASN A 79 0.77 -7.56 5.38
C ASN A 79 2.12 -7.66 4.67
N LEU A 80 3.20 -7.61 5.43
CA LEU A 80 4.53 -7.88 4.91
C LEU A 80 4.77 -9.38 5.06
N ASP A 81 5.09 -10.04 3.95
CA ASP A 81 5.47 -11.44 3.98
C ASP A 81 6.91 -11.55 4.51
N ASP A 82 7.05 -11.89 5.80
CA ASP A 82 8.35 -12.27 6.38
C ASP A 82 8.85 -13.60 5.80
N SER A 83 7.95 -14.36 5.17
CA SER A 83 8.27 -15.63 4.56
C SER A 83 8.76 -15.44 3.12
N ALA A 84 10.00 -14.98 2.99
CA ALA A 84 10.84 -15.36 1.84
C ALA A 84 11.22 -16.86 1.87
N ILE A 85 10.34 -17.72 2.40
CA ILE A 85 10.44 -19.18 2.34
C ILE A 85 9.10 -19.72 1.84
N GLY A 86 8.96 -19.72 0.52
CA GLY A 86 8.31 -20.80 -0.24
C GLY A 86 6.83 -21.11 0.03
N LYS A 87 6.04 -20.77 -0.99
CA LYS A 87 4.92 -21.58 -1.53
C LYS A 87 3.63 -21.57 -0.71
N GLY A 88 2.75 -20.64 -1.08
CA GLY A 88 1.32 -20.69 -0.79
C GLY A 88 0.54 -19.97 -1.88
N ALA A 89 0.37 -20.62 -3.03
CA ALA A 89 -0.74 -20.30 -3.90
C ALA A 89 -2.03 -20.56 -3.11
N SER A 90 -2.57 -19.56 -2.44
CA SER A 90 -4.01 -19.54 -2.16
C SER A 90 -4.69 -19.11 -3.46
N SER A 91 -4.84 -20.10 -4.34
CA SER A 91 -5.89 -20.09 -5.35
C SER A 91 -7.21 -19.94 -4.59
N SER A 92 -7.84 -18.77 -4.69
CA SER A 92 -9.20 -18.60 -4.22
C SER A 92 -10.14 -18.95 -5.37
N SER A 93 -10.94 -19.98 -5.08
CA SER A 93 -12.17 -20.43 -5.75
C SER A 93 -12.05 -21.31 -7.00
#